data_AF-A0A7X4GWY3-F1
#
_entry.id   AF-A0A7X4GWY3-F1
#
_cell.length_a   1.000
_cell.length_b   1.000
_cell.length_c   1.000
_cell.angle_alpha   90.00
_cell.angle_beta   90.00
_cell.angle_gamma   90.00
#
_symmetry.space_group_name_H-M   'P 1'
#
loop_
_entity.id
_entity.type
_entity.pdbx_description
1 polymer ?
#
loop_
_entity_poly.entity_id
_entity_poly.type
_entity_poly.pdbx_seq_one_letter_code
_entity_poly.pdbx_strand_id
1 'polypeptide(L)' 'MITKNFDKNGVTVQLSFSEILIINNALNEICNAFGLSEFEKRIGATVEEASALLKSVGQLLDSSDDGNSTDNVVH' A
#
# COMPACT_ATOMS: atom_id res chain seq x y z
N MET A 1 0.23 -8.71 -16.01
CA MET A 1 0.11 -10.18 -15.83
C MET A 1 0.31 -10.45 -14.36
N ILE A 2 -0.70 -10.97 -13.65
CA ILE A 2 -0.58 -11.24 -12.21
C ILE A 2 0.12 -12.59 -12.06
N THR A 3 1.37 -12.59 -11.60
CA THR A 3 2.09 -13.81 -11.22
C THR A 3 1.82 -14.08 -9.75
N LYS A 4 1.26 -15.26 -9.44
CA LYS A 4 1.03 -15.73 -8.06
C LYS A 4 1.97 -16.91 -7.78
N ASN A 5 2.93 -16.73 -6.88
CA ASN A 5 3.77 -17.82 -6.39
C ASN A 5 3.29 -18.20 -4.99
N PHE A 6 3.16 -19.50 -4.72
CA PHE A 6 2.81 -20.02 -3.40
C PHE A 6 4.06 -20.57 -2.75
N ASP A 7 4.30 -20.22 -1.50
CA ASP A 7 5.28 -20.89 -0.65
C ASP A 7 4.63 -21.33 0.67
N LYS A 8 5.41 -22.00 1.53
CA LYS A 8 4.94 -22.52 2.82
C LYS A 8 4.46 -21.44 3.80
N ASN A 9 4.73 -20.17 3.52
CA ASN A 9 4.43 -19.02 4.36
C ASN A 9 3.37 -18.08 3.75
N GLY A 10 2.99 -18.25 2.47
CA GLY A 10 1.96 -17.43 1.86
C GLY A 10 1.98 -17.37 0.33
N VAL A 11 1.48 -16.26 -0.21
CA VAL A 11 1.38 -15.99 -1.65
C VAL A 11 2.17 -14.73 -1.99
N THR A 12 3.08 -14.81 -2.94
CA THR A 12 3.70 -13.63 -3.56
C THR A 12 2.85 -13.16 -4.73
N VAL A 13 2.47 -11.88 -4.71
CA VAL A 13 1.79 -11.20 -5.83
C VAL A 13 2.75 -10.14 -6.37
N GLN A 14 2.99 -10.14 -7.69
CA GLN A 14 3.66 -9.03 -8.35
C GLN A 14 2.66 -7.95 -8.73
N LEU A 15 2.94 -6.71 -8.34
CA LEU A 15 2.15 -5.52 -8.62
C LEU A 15 3.05 -4.47 -9.27
N SER A 16 2.48 -3.70 -10.18
CA SER A 16 3.10 -2.48 -10.70
C SER A 16 3.10 -1.39 -9.64
N PHE A 17 3.99 -0.40 -9.80
CA PHE A 17 4.03 0.77 -8.92
C PHE A 17 2.67 1.48 -8.80
N SER A 18 1.95 1.64 -9.93
CA SER A 18 0.62 2.24 -9.93
C SER A 18 -0.41 1.43 -9.14
N GLU A 19 -0.35 0.09 -9.19
CA GLU A 19 -1.23 -0.77 -8.37
C GLU A 19 -0.90 -0.65 -6.88
N ILE A 20 0.39 -0.57 -6.52
CA ILE A 20 0.81 -0.35 -5.12
C ILE A 20 0.30 1.01 -4.62
N LEU A 21 0.39 2.07 -5.44
CA LEU A 21 -0.13 3.39 -5.10
C LEU A 21 -1.65 3.38 -4.86
N ILE A 22 -2.41 2.65 -5.69
CA ILE A 22 -3.85 2.47 -5.51
C ILE A 22 -4.16 1.79 -4.17
N ILE A 23 -3.42 0.73 -3.83
CA ILE A 23 -3.58 0.00 -2.55
C ILE A 23 -3.25 0.91 -1.38
N ASN A 24 -2.16 1.68 -1.44
CA ASN A 24 -1.78 2.62 -0.39
C ASN A 24 -2.89 3.65 -0.13
N ASN A 25 -3.46 4.23 -1.19
CA ASN A 25 -4.54 5.21 -1.06
C ASN A 25 -5.81 4.58 -0.49
N ALA A 26 -6.16 3.37 -0.92
CA ALA A 26 -7.32 2.65 -0.38
C ALA A 26 -7.13 2.33 1.11
N LEU A 27 -5.95 1.86 1.51
CA LEU A 27 -5.61 1.62 2.92
C LEU A 27 -5.67 2.90 3.76
N ASN A 28 -5.14 4.00 3.23
CA ASN A 28 -5.20 5.30 3.89
C ASN A 28 -6.65 5.77 4.10
N GLU A 29 -7.51 5.62 3.08
CA GLU A 29 -8.91 6.02 3.18
C GLU A 29 -9.65 5.18 4.21
N ILE A 30 -9.54 3.85 4.18
CA ILE A 30 -10.26 3.01 5.14
C ILE A 30 -9.79 3.29 6.58
N CYS A 31 -8.49 3.46 6.81
CA CYS A 31 -7.95 3.73 8.15
C CYS A 31 -8.42 5.08 8.71
N ASN A 32 -8.72 6.06 7.85
CA ASN A 32 -9.20 7.38 8.24
C ASN A 32 -10.73 7.55 8.09
N ALA A 33 -11.44 6.51 7.63
CA ALA A 33 -12.87 6.58 7.41
C ALA A 33 -13.61 6.87 8.72
N PHE A 34 -14.49 7.87 8.69
CA PHE A 34 -15.30 8.24 9.86
C PHE A 34 -16.29 7.11 10.18
N GLY A 35 -16.06 6.40 11.29
CA GLY A 35 -16.95 5.34 11.79
C GLY A 35 -16.24 4.00 11.88
N LEU A 36 -15.51 3.79 12.98
CA LEU A 36 -14.82 2.52 13.27
C LEU A 36 -15.78 1.38 13.67
N SER A 37 -17.04 1.71 13.98
CA SER A 37 -18.05 0.69 14.22
C SER A 37 -18.25 -0.10 12.92
N GLU A 38 -17.91 -1.39 12.95
CA GLU A 38 -17.89 -2.33 11.81
C GLU A 38 -16.62 -2.36 10.95
N PHE A 39 -15.57 -1.60 11.25
CA PHE A 39 -14.32 -1.64 10.49
C PHE A 39 -13.82 -3.08 10.30
N GLU A 40 -13.67 -3.80 11.41
CA GLU A 40 -13.20 -5.19 11.42
C GLU A 40 -14.12 -6.13 10.62
N LYS A 41 -15.43 -5.91 10.64
CA LYS A 41 -16.39 -6.73 9.88
C LYS A 41 -16.32 -6.49 8.37
N ARG A 42 -16.03 -5.25 7.95
CA ARG A 42 -16.00 -4.85 6.54
C ARG A 42 -14.65 -5.14 5.89
N ILE A 43 -13.58 -4.94 6.65
CA ILE A 43 -12.20 -5.08 6.18
C ILE A 43 -11.65 -6.47 6.47
N GLY A 44 -12.14 -7.13 7.52
CA GLY A 44 -11.60 -8.42 7.98
C GLY A 44 -10.28 -8.30 8.74
N ALA A 45 -9.95 -7.09 9.22
CA ALA A 45 -8.75 -6.77 9.97
C ALA A 45 -9.05 -5.67 10.99
N THR A 46 -8.29 -5.61 12.08
CA THR A 46 -8.36 -4.48 13.00
C THR A 46 -7.80 -3.22 12.36
N VAL A 47 -8.11 -2.05 12.93
CA VAL A 47 -7.56 -0.77 12.46
C VAL A 47 -6.04 -0.77 12.61
N GLU A 48 -5.53 -1.40 13.67
CA GLU A 48 -4.11 -1.52 13.95
C GLU A 48 -3.39 -2.38 12.90
N GLU A 49 -3.98 -3.50 12.50
CA GLU A 49 -3.46 -4.38 11.44
C GLU A 49 -3.43 -3.66 10.09
N ALA A 50 -4.53 -2.99 9.72
CA ALA A 50 -4.62 -2.23 8.49
C ALA A 50 -3.65 -1.03 8.47
N SER A 51 -3.47 -0.35 9.60
CA SER A 51 -2.52 0.77 9.75
C SER A 51 -1.07 0.30 9.68
N ALA A 52 -0.76 -0.86 10.26
CA ALA A 52 0.56 -1.47 10.14
C ALA A 52 0.87 -1.82 8.68
N LEU A 53 -0.12 -2.39 7.96
CA LEU A 53 0.03 -2.69 6.54
C LEU A 53 0.20 -1.42 5.69
N LEU A 54 -0.59 -0.37 5.95
CA LEU A 54 -0.45 0.94 5.29
C LEU A 54 0.99 1.47 5.42
N LYS A 55 1.56 1.41 6.63
CA LYS A 55 2.94 1.84 6.87
C LYS A 55 3.94 1.03 6.05
N SER A 56 3.80 -0.29 6.02
CA SER A 56 4.69 -1.15 5.23
C SER A 56 4.58 -0.88 3.72
N VAL A 57 3.37 -0.67 3.20
CA VAL A 57 3.16 -0.34 1.78
C VAL A 57 3.74 1.03 1.43
N GLY A 58 3.55 2.03 2.29
CA GLY A 58 4.14 3.38 2.10
C GLY A 58 5.67 3.34 2.01
N GLN A 59 6.33 2.56 2.87
CA GLN A 59 7.78 2.38 2.82
C GLN A 59 8.29 1.78 1.49
N LEU A 60 7.50 0.91 0.86
CA LEU A 60 7.85 0.36 -0.46
C LEU A 60 7.75 1.41 -1.56
N LEU A 61 6.80 2.34 -1.45
CA LEU A 61 6.66 3.46 -2.39
C LEU A 61 7.80 4.47 -2.21
N ASP A 62 8.13 4.84 -0.97
CA ASP A 62 9.23 5.76 -0.67
C ASP A 62 10.57 5.23 -1.19
N SER A 63 10.82 3.92 -1.03
CA SER A 63 12.06 3.27 -1.51
C SER A 63 12.12 3.13 -3.04
N SER A 64 11.01 3.39 -3.73
CA SER A 64 10.92 3.35 -5.20
C SER A 64 11.00 4.75 -5.83
N ASP A 65 11.01 5.81 -5.02
CA ASP A 65 11.10 7.22 -5.44
C ASP A 65 12.53 7.78 -5.35
N ASP A 66 13.54 6.91 -5.29
CA ASP A 66 14.95 7.30 -5.39
C ASP A 66 15.30 7.75 -6.82
N GLY A 67 14.94 9.00 -7.16
CA GLY A 67 15.68 9.88 -8.05
C GLY A 67 15.27 9.96 -9.52
N ASN A 68 14.24 10.75 -9.84
CA ASN A 68 14.21 11.50 -11.10
C ASN A 68 13.64 12.94 -10.93
N SER A 69 14.24 13.72 -10.01
CA SER A 69 14.19 15.18 -10.11
C SER A 69 15.42 15.67 -10.87
N THR A 70 15.40 15.61 -12.21
CA THR A 70 16.21 16.51 -13.03
C THR A 70 15.43 17.82 -13.24
N ASP A 71 15.34 18.64 -12.21
CA ASP A 71 15.03 20.06 -12.40
C ASP A 71 16.31 20.77 -12.81
N ASN A 72 16.60 20.67 -14.11
CA ASN A 72 17.49 21.57 -14.80
C ASN A 72 16.66 22.78 -15.22
N VAL A 73 16.56 23.79 -14.35
CA VAL A 73 16.14 25.14 -14.76
C VAL A 73 17.30 26.08 -14.45
N VAL A 74 18.23 26.13 -15.40
CA VAL A 74 19.08 27.29 -15.59
C VAL A 74 18.27 28.26 -16.44
N HIS A 75 17.85 29.38 -15.86
CA HIS A 75 17.82 30.69 -16.52
C HIS A 75 17.87 31.80 -15.48
#